data_AF-A0A7S3XQ16-F1
#
_entry.id   AF-A0A7S3XQ16-F1
#
_cell.length_a   1.000
_cell.length_b   1.000
_cell.length_c   1.000
_cell.angle_alpha   90.00
_cell.angle_beta   90.00
_cell.angle_gamma   90.00
#
_symmetry.space_group_name_H-M   'P 1'
#
loop_
_entity.id
_entity.type
_entity.pdbx_description
1 polymer ?
#
loop_
_entity_poly.entity_id
_entity_poly.type
_entity_poly.pdbx_seq_one_letter_code
_entity_poly.pdbx_strand_id
1 'polypeptide(L)'
;MNDQINKLLREKYHWQTRIKELGGPDYTKLEPKSFDADGRELPGTGGYKYFGAAKELPGVRELFQEAAPAPPRRTRGEILRGLTPDYFGFRDEEDGVLVAKEAEVEKKRIAKAMEEFNVKRQKLLEEKKKKKPSKEAAAAAASGGSEEGGASDASSDDDSDSDSDEEGEGLAGAIAALGPSAATSAQLKALVPVPSQDAIKEAILERKKKALLARLDKAKTKEEVNAEEEDGSSSSKKEGSKL
;
A
#
# COMPACT_ATOMS: atom_id res chain seq x y z
N MET A 1 -46.28 -7.43 30.80
CA MET A 1 -46.87 -6.97 29.52
C MET A 1 -45.87 -7.09 28.36
N ASN A 2 -44.70 -6.44 28.41
CA ASN A 2 -43.71 -6.50 27.33
C ASN A 2 -43.31 -7.95 26.96
N ASP A 3 -43.08 -8.81 27.96
CA ASP A 3 -42.80 -10.24 27.74
C ASP A 3 -43.92 -11.00 27.03
N GLN A 4 -45.17 -10.67 27.34
CA GLN A 4 -46.33 -11.29 26.71
C GLN A 4 -46.42 -10.89 25.24
N ILE A 5 -46.14 -9.62 24.92
CA ILE A 5 -46.07 -9.15 23.53
C ILE A 5 -44.96 -9.88 22.78
N ASN A 6 -43.76 -10.01 23.35
CA ASN A 6 -42.67 -10.74 22.72
C ASN A 6 -42.97 -12.25 22.57
N LYS A 7 -43.70 -12.85 23.51
CA LYS A 7 -44.18 -14.22 23.39
C LYS A 7 -45.15 -14.36 22.21
N LEU A 8 -46.13 -13.47 22.10
CA LEU A 8 -47.09 -13.46 20.98
C LEU A 8 -46.41 -13.20 19.64
N LEU A 9 -45.38 -12.36 19.58
CA LEU A 9 -44.61 -12.13 18.35
C LEU A 9 -43.86 -13.38 17.88
N ARG A 10 -43.31 -14.18 18.79
CA ARG A 10 -42.69 -15.47 18.46
C ARG A 10 -43.70 -16.48 17.96
N GLU A 11 -44.82 -16.62 18.68
CA GLU A 11 -45.91 -17.50 18.26
C GLU A 11 -46.44 -17.10 16.88
N LYS A 12 -46.65 -15.80 16.64
CA LYS A 12 -47.02 -15.25 15.34
C LYS A 12 -46.02 -15.62 14.25
N TYR A 13 -44.72 -15.49 14.50
CA TYR A 13 -43.67 -15.88 13.54
C TYR A 13 -43.73 -17.38 13.22
N HIS A 14 -43.90 -18.23 14.22
CA HIS A 14 -44.08 -19.67 14.01
C HIS A 14 -45.32 -19.98 13.17
N TRP A 15 -46.44 -19.31 13.43
CA TRP A 15 -47.66 -19.47 12.63
C TRP A 15 -47.48 -19.00 11.19
N GLN A 16 -46.86 -17.84 10.96
CA GLN A 16 -46.57 -17.36 9.61
C GLN A 16 -45.66 -18.32 8.83
N THR A 17 -44.66 -18.87 9.50
CA THR A 17 -43.75 -19.85 8.92
C THR A 17 -44.52 -21.12 8.55
N ARG A 18 -45.41 -21.58 9.44
CA ARG A 18 -46.26 -22.74 9.18
C ARG A 18 -47.22 -22.52 8.02
N ILE A 19 -47.83 -21.34 7.91
CA ILE A 19 -48.73 -21.01 6.80
C ILE A 19 -47.96 -21.04 5.48
N LYS A 20 -46.73 -20.49 5.47
CA LYS A 20 -45.85 -20.56 4.31
C LYS A 20 -45.48 -22.00 3.91
N GLU A 21 -45.11 -22.83 4.89
CA GLU A 21 -44.80 -24.26 4.65
C GLU A 21 -45.99 -25.04 4.06
N LEU A 22 -47.21 -24.69 4.47
CA LEU A 22 -48.44 -25.26 3.95
C LEU A 22 -48.83 -24.73 2.56
N GLY A 23 -47.98 -23.89 1.93
CA GLY A 23 -48.23 -23.30 0.62
C GLY A 23 -49.14 -22.07 0.63
N GLY A 24 -49.36 -21.48 1.82
CA GLY A 24 -50.12 -20.24 1.98
C GLY A 24 -49.29 -18.97 1.70
N PRO A 25 -49.91 -17.78 1.79
CA PRO A 25 -49.25 -16.50 1.52
C PRO A 25 -48.08 -16.18 2.48
N ASP A 26 -47.04 -15.54 1.94
CA ASP A 26 -45.86 -15.06 2.69
C ASP A 26 -46.18 -13.81 3.54
N TYR A 27 -46.81 -13.97 4.70
CA TYR A 27 -47.14 -12.85 5.61
C TYR A 27 -45.91 -12.15 6.19
N THR A 28 -44.76 -12.81 6.25
CA THR A 28 -43.49 -12.21 6.70
C THR A 28 -42.99 -11.08 5.80
N LYS A 29 -43.33 -11.11 4.50
CA LYS A 29 -42.96 -10.08 3.52
C LYS A 29 -43.99 -8.97 3.42
N LEU A 30 -45.26 -9.31 3.67
CA LEU A 30 -46.38 -8.38 3.58
C LEU A 30 -46.46 -7.45 4.79
N GLU A 31 -45.96 -7.90 5.95
CA GLU A 31 -46.01 -7.10 7.15
C GLU A 31 -45.02 -5.92 7.10
N PRO A 32 -45.48 -4.70 7.42
CA PRO A 32 -44.59 -3.60 7.69
C PRO A 32 -43.59 -4.05 8.75
N LYS A 33 -42.30 -3.91 8.45
CA LYS A 33 -41.25 -4.11 9.47
C LYS A 33 -41.64 -3.28 10.67
N SER A 34 -41.96 -3.96 11.76
CA SER A 34 -42.39 -3.32 13.00
C SER A 34 -41.17 -2.65 13.62
N PHE A 35 -40.94 -1.43 13.15
CA PHE A 35 -40.05 -0.47 13.77
C PHE A 35 -40.70 0.07 15.05
N ASP A 36 -39.87 0.54 15.97
CA ASP A 36 -40.32 1.36 17.08
C ASP A 36 -41.11 2.58 16.57
N ALA A 37 -41.84 3.26 17.46
CA ALA A 37 -42.38 4.59 17.18
C ALA A 37 -41.31 5.59 16.70
N ASP A 38 -40.03 5.30 17.00
CA ASP A 38 -38.85 6.06 16.57
C ASP A 38 -38.08 5.42 15.39
N GLY A 39 -38.59 4.37 14.76
CA GLY A 39 -37.94 3.79 13.57
C GLY A 39 -36.72 2.89 13.85
N ARG A 40 -36.40 2.60 15.12
CA ARG A 40 -35.07 2.08 15.51
C ARG A 40 -35.10 0.64 15.98
N GLU A 41 -34.37 -0.25 15.29
CA GLU A 41 -34.15 -1.62 15.74
C GLU A 41 -33.05 -1.68 16.78
N LEU A 42 -33.22 -2.54 17.79
CA LEU A 42 -32.27 -2.70 18.88
C LEU A 42 -31.01 -3.44 18.36
N PRO A 43 -29.83 -2.80 18.34
CA PRO A 43 -28.63 -3.46 17.85
C PRO A 43 -28.21 -4.57 18.83
N GLY A 44 -28.15 -5.82 18.36
CA GLY A 44 -27.47 -6.92 19.05
C GLY A 44 -28.31 -7.81 19.97
N THR A 45 -29.53 -7.45 20.35
CA THR A 45 -30.39 -8.27 21.23
C THR A 45 -31.42 -9.10 20.47
N GLY A 46 -30.95 -10.02 19.64
CA GLY A 46 -31.62 -11.29 19.27
C GLY A 46 -33.16 -11.35 19.26
N GLY A 47 -33.86 -10.38 18.64
CA GLY A 47 -35.31 -10.44 18.40
C GLY A 47 -36.24 -10.14 19.58
N TYR A 48 -35.74 -9.71 20.74
CA TYR A 48 -36.58 -9.25 21.86
C TYR A 48 -36.80 -7.74 21.76
N LYS A 49 -38.06 -7.29 21.77
CA LYS A 49 -38.43 -5.89 21.55
C LYS A 49 -38.94 -5.24 22.85
N TYR A 50 -38.69 -3.95 23.03
CA TYR A 50 -39.20 -3.19 24.17
C TYR A 50 -40.17 -2.12 23.67
N PHE A 51 -41.42 -2.20 24.09
CA PHE A 51 -42.48 -1.30 23.63
C PHE A 51 -42.84 -0.23 24.67
N GLY A 52 -43.05 1.01 24.22
CA GLY A 52 -43.54 2.12 25.05
C GLY A 52 -42.68 2.35 26.29
N ALA A 53 -43.33 2.42 27.46
CA ALA A 53 -42.67 2.66 28.75
C ALA A 53 -41.58 1.62 29.12
N ALA A 54 -41.63 0.41 28.55
CA ALA A 54 -40.61 -0.61 28.80
C ALA A 54 -39.24 -0.24 28.23
N LYS A 55 -39.17 0.67 27.24
CA LYS A 55 -37.92 1.20 26.66
C LYS A 55 -37.23 2.21 27.58
N GLU A 56 -38.00 2.89 28.45
CA GLU A 56 -37.49 3.93 29.35
C GLU A 56 -36.94 3.39 30.67
N LEU A 57 -37.03 2.07 30.88
CA LEU A 57 -36.51 1.43 32.08
C LEU A 57 -34.99 1.66 32.20
N PRO A 58 -34.48 1.98 33.41
CA PRO A 58 -33.05 2.06 33.68
C PRO A 58 -32.34 0.78 33.24
N GLY A 59 -31.21 0.89 32.54
CA GLY A 59 -30.49 -0.24 31.94
C GLY A 59 -30.96 -0.62 30.53
N VAL A 60 -32.27 -0.67 30.26
CA VAL A 60 -32.77 -0.87 28.88
C VAL A 60 -32.57 0.40 28.06
N ARG A 61 -32.89 1.56 28.64
CA ARG A 61 -32.71 2.88 28.01
C ARG A 61 -31.27 3.15 27.57
N GLU A 62 -30.28 2.62 28.28
CA GLU A 62 -28.86 2.75 27.95
C GLU A 62 -28.48 1.96 26.69
N LEU A 63 -29.15 0.82 26.44
CA LEU A 63 -28.97 0.03 25.21
C LEU A 63 -29.52 0.75 23.98
N PHE A 64 -30.51 1.64 24.16
CA PHE A 64 -31.11 2.43 23.08
C PHE A 64 -30.41 3.78 22.86
N GLN A 65 -29.71 4.31 23.87
CA GLN A 65 -28.84 5.46 23.69
C GLN A 65 -27.62 4.99 22.89
N GLU A 66 -27.65 5.22 21.59
CA GLU A 66 -26.49 4.97 20.73
C GLU A 66 -25.26 5.59 21.38
N ALA A 67 -24.22 4.77 21.61
CA ALA A 67 -22.92 5.32 21.90
C ALA A 67 -22.63 6.37 20.82
N ALA A 68 -22.27 7.59 21.25
CA ALA A 68 -22.00 8.68 20.32
C ALA A 68 -21.11 8.15 19.18
N PRO A 69 -21.42 8.48 17.91
CA PRO A 69 -20.69 7.93 16.78
C PRO A 69 -19.20 8.15 17.01
N ALA A 70 -18.41 7.08 16.87
CA ALA A 70 -16.97 7.15 17.11
C ALA A 70 -16.38 8.33 16.30
N PRO A 71 -15.44 9.09 16.88
CA PRO A 71 -14.88 10.25 16.20
C PRO A 71 -14.36 9.83 14.83
N PRO A 72 -14.60 10.62 13.77
CA PRO A 72 -14.20 10.27 12.43
C PRO A 72 -12.69 10.02 12.40
N ARG A 73 -12.27 8.95 11.72
CA ARG A 73 -10.85 8.68 11.49
C ARG A 73 -10.28 9.83 10.66
N ARG A 74 -9.05 10.23 10.99
CA ARG A 74 -8.32 11.26 10.22
C ARG A 74 -8.33 10.92 8.74
N THR A 75 -8.70 11.90 7.92
CA THR A 75 -8.70 11.70 6.47
C THR A 75 -7.27 11.73 5.95
N ARG A 76 -7.02 11.06 4.81
CA ARG A 76 -5.68 11.07 4.19
C ARG A 76 -5.19 12.49 3.90
N GLY A 77 -6.10 13.43 3.58
CA GLY A 77 -5.77 14.84 3.36
C GLY A 77 -5.39 15.61 4.63
N GLU A 78 -5.86 15.21 5.81
CA GLU A 78 -5.39 15.77 7.09
C GLU A 78 -4.02 15.23 7.48
N ILE A 79 -3.77 13.95 7.22
CA ILE A 79 -2.46 13.33 7.43
C ILE A 79 -1.42 13.99 6.53
N LEU A 80 -1.77 14.20 5.25
CA LEU A 80 -0.86 14.81 4.28
C LEU A 80 -0.56 16.29 4.61
N ARG A 81 -1.53 17.02 5.18
CA ARG A 81 -1.34 18.39 5.66
C ARG A 81 -0.39 18.50 6.87
N GLY A 82 -0.27 17.44 7.67
CA GLY A 82 0.64 17.40 8.82
C GLY A 82 2.05 16.94 8.48
N LEU A 83 2.35 16.62 7.22
CA LEU A 83 3.65 16.12 6.80
C LEU A 83 4.60 17.31 6.57
N THR A 84 5.59 17.47 7.44
CA THR A 84 6.60 18.52 7.34
C THR A 84 7.76 18.07 6.44
N PRO A 85 8.59 19.01 5.93
CA PRO A 85 9.83 18.67 5.23
C PRO A 85 10.76 17.75 6.05
N ASP A 86 10.69 17.81 7.37
CA ASP A 86 11.43 16.92 8.28
C ASP A 86 11.05 15.44 8.05
N TYR A 87 9.81 15.12 7.69
CA TYR A 87 9.40 13.75 7.37
C TYR A 87 10.14 13.19 6.16
N PHE A 88 10.52 14.05 5.22
CA PHE A 88 11.28 13.70 4.03
C PHE A 88 12.79 13.82 4.22
N GLY A 89 13.25 14.15 5.43
CA GLY A 89 14.67 14.25 5.75
C GLY A 89 15.38 15.46 5.16
N PHE A 90 14.64 16.50 4.72
CA PHE A 90 15.25 17.69 4.10
C PHE A 90 16.19 18.47 5.04
N ARG A 91 16.18 18.22 6.34
CA ARG A 91 17.04 18.88 7.34
C ARG A 91 18.02 17.93 8.04
N ASP A 92 18.01 16.65 7.70
CA ASP A 92 18.88 15.65 8.36
C ASP A 92 20.36 15.87 8.03
N GLU A 93 20.67 16.52 6.91
CA GLU A 93 22.03 16.89 6.50
C GLU A 93 22.61 18.06 7.32
N GLU A 94 21.75 18.95 7.84
CA GLU A 94 22.15 20.17 8.54
C GLU A 94 22.48 19.95 10.04
N ASP A 95 21.94 18.88 10.65
CA ASP A 95 22.12 18.58 12.08
C ASP A 95 23.54 18.09 12.44
N GLY A 96 24.41 17.84 11.44
CA GLY A 96 25.80 17.42 11.64
C GLY A 96 25.99 16.01 12.23
N VAL A 97 24.91 15.33 12.61
CA VAL A 97 24.93 13.94 13.11
C VAL A 97 25.49 12.98 12.07
N LEU A 98 25.20 13.21 10.79
CA LEU A 98 25.69 12.39 9.69
C LEU A 98 27.21 12.51 9.54
N VAL A 99 27.74 13.74 9.56
CA VAL A 99 29.18 14.04 9.45
C VAL A 99 30.00 13.34 10.54
N ALA A 100 29.52 13.33 11.78
CA ALA A 100 30.22 12.64 12.88
C ALA A 100 30.32 11.13 12.64
N LYS A 101 29.22 10.50 12.19
CA LYS A 101 29.19 9.06 11.88
C LYS A 101 30.07 8.71 10.68
N GLU A 102 30.08 9.57 9.66
CA GLU A 102 30.93 9.41 8.48
C GLU A 102 32.41 9.47 8.87
N ALA A 103 32.82 10.43 9.69
CA ALA A 103 34.20 10.55 10.16
C ALA A 103 34.67 9.33 10.96
N GLU A 104 33.79 8.72 11.78
CA GLU A 104 34.11 7.47 12.48
C GLU A 104 34.33 6.30 11.53
N VAL A 105 33.48 6.17 10.51
CA VAL A 105 33.58 5.11 9.50
C VAL A 105 34.81 5.33 8.63
N GLU A 106 35.08 6.56 8.24
CA GLU A 106 36.25 6.95 7.45
C GLU A 106 37.54 6.57 8.18
N LYS A 107 37.69 6.93 9.46
CA LYS A 107 38.85 6.53 10.29
C LYS A 107 39.04 5.02 10.31
N LYS A 108 37.95 4.24 10.46
CA LYS A 108 37.99 2.77 10.43
C LYS A 108 38.42 2.25 9.05
N ARG A 109 37.97 2.87 7.96
CA ARG A 109 38.37 2.48 6.59
C ARG A 109 39.84 2.82 6.32
N ILE A 110 40.30 3.99 6.74
CA ILE A 110 41.70 4.41 6.62
C ILE A 110 42.60 3.44 7.39
N ALA A 111 42.25 3.10 8.64
CA ALA A 111 43.03 2.15 9.44
C ALA A 111 43.16 0.79 8.76
N LYS A 112 42.05 0.23 8.25
CA LYS A 112 42.07 -1.03 7.48
C LYS A 112 42.94 -0.93 6.22
N ALA A 113 42.81 0.15 5.46
CA ALA A 113 43.61 0.37 4.26
C ALA A 113 45.11 0.47 4.59
N MET A 114 45.47 1.13 5.69
CA MET A 114 46.85 1.22 6.18
C MET A 114 47.39 -0.14 6.62
N GLU A 115 46.60 -0.96 7.33
CA GLU A 115 46.98 -2.33 7.70
C GLU A 115 47.24 -3.18 6.46
N GLU A 116 46.32 -3.16 5.49
CA GLU A 116 46.48 -3.88 4.23
C GLU A 116 47.73 -3.42 3.46
N PHE A 117 47.98 -2.12 3.40
CA PHE A 117 49.18 -1.56 2.78
C PHE A 117 50.45 -2.02 3.48
N ASN A 118 50.47 -2.00 4.81
CA ASN A 118 51.62 -2.44 5.61
C ASN A 118 51.90 -3.93 5.42
N VAL A 119 50.87 -4.78 5.39
CA VAL A 119 51.01 -6.22 5.11
C VAL A 119 51.54 -6.45 3.70
N LYS A 120 50.99 -5.77 2.68
CA LYS A 120 51.51 -5.84 1.31
C LYS A 120 52.98 -5.42 1.24
N ARG A 121 53.34 -4.32 1.90
CA ARG A 121 54.72 -3.81 1.98
C ARG A 121 55.67 -4.82 2.65
N GLN A 122 55.25 -5.44 3.75
CA GLN A 122 56.04 -6.46 4.43
C GLN A 122 56.25 -7.70 3.57
N LYS A 123 55.20 -8.21 2.90
CA LYS A 123 55.32 -9.32 1.95
C LYS A 123 56.31 -9.03 0.82
N LEU A 124 56.24 -7.84 0.22
CA LEU A 124 57.19 -7.41 -0.81
C LEU A 124 58.63 -7.34 -0.29
N LEU A 125 58.83 -6.89 0.96
CA LEU A 125 60.15 -6.87 1.60
C LEU A 125 60.68 -8.29 1.89
N GLU A 126 59.82 -9.21 2.33
CA GLU A 126 60.17 -10.62 2.54
C GLU A 126 60.50 -11.33 1.23
N GLU A 127 59.74 -11.09 0.17
CA GLU A 127 60.05 -11.59 -1.19
C GLU A 127 61.40 -11.05 -1.68
N LYS A 128 61.69 -9.76 -1.45
CA LYS A 128 63.00 -9.17 -1.75
C LYS A 128 64.13 -9.81 -0.92
N LYS A 129 63.91 -10.14 0.36
CA LYS A 129 64.89 -10.84 1.20
C LYS A 129 65.12 -12.29 0.76
N LYS A 130 64.06 -13.02 0.41
CA LYS A 130 64.12 -14.42 -0.09
C LYS A 130 64.78 -14.54 -1.46
N LYS A 131 64.78 -13.47 -2.28
CA LYS A 131 65.55 -13.39 -3.53
C LYS A 131 67.03 -13.04 -3.35
N LYS A 132 67.47 -12.68 -2.13
CA LYS A 132 68.87 -12.30 -1.81
C LYS A 132 69.81 -13.39 -1.23
N PRO A 133 69.47 -14.68 -1.00
CA PRO A 133 70.43 -15.65 -0.45
C PRO A 133 71.23 -16.42 -1.54
N SER A 134 71.79 -15.74 -2.55
CA SER A 134 72.78 -16.35 -3.47
C SER A 134 73.83 -15.40 -4.05
N LYS A 135 73.94 -14.15 -3.58
CA LYS A 135 74.97 -13.19 -4.04
C LYS A 135 75.56 -12.34 -2.91
N GLU A 136 75.98 -12.95 -1.81
CA GLU A 136 76.87 -12.29 -0.84
C GLU A 136 78.13 -13.13 -0.61
N ALA A 137 78.99 -13.12 -1.63
CA ALA A 137 80.43 -13.35 -1.53
C ALA A 137 81.15 -12.58 -2.65
N ALA A 138 80.84 -11.29 -2.84
CA ALA A 138 81.68 -10.33 -3.55
C ALA A 138 81.13 -8.91 -3.39
N ALA A 139 82.03 -7.97 -3.06
CA ALA A 139 81.88 -6.53 -3.14
C ALA A 139 81.09 -5.82 -2.01
N ALA A 140 81.77 -5.70 -0.87
CA ALA A 140 81.81 -4.40 -0.18
C ALA A 140 82.74 -3.46 -0.98
N ALA A 141 82.37 -2.17 -1.02
CA ALA A 141 83.07 -1.00 -1.60
C ALA A 141 82.60 -0.51 -2.99
N ALA A 142 81.67 0.46 -2.99
CA ALA A 142 81.78 1.71 -3.76
C ALA A 142 80.54 2.60 -3.50
N SER A 143 80.81 3.88 -3.27
CA SER A 143 79.86 4.97 -3.02
C SER A 143 78.99 5.34 -4.23
N GLY A 144 77.83 5.95 -3.95
CA GLY A 144 77.43 7.20 -4.60
C GLY A 144 76.44 7.13 -5.77
N GLY A 145 75.32 7.84 -5.60
CA GLY A 145 74.64 8.59 -6.66
C GLY A 145 73.50 7.91 -7.44
N SER A 146 72.28 8.45 -7.27
CA SER A 146 71.18 8.53 -8.25
C SER A 146 70.03 9.28 -7.55
N GLU A 147 69.67 10.53 -7.84
CA GLU A 147 69.12 11.10 -9.09
C GLU A 147 68.01 10.26 -9.75
N GLU A 148 66.77 10.73 -9.59
CA GLU A 148 65.71 10.94 -10.61
C GLU A 148 64.39 11.20 -9.84
N GLY A 149 63.81 12.40 -9.92
CA GLY A 149 62.79 12.77 -10.91
C GLY A 149 61.46 12.96 -10.15
N GLY A 150 60.98 14.17 -9.89
CA GLY A 150 60.50 15.11 -10.91
C GLY A 150 58.99 14.89 -11.10
N ALA A 151 58.18 15.40 -10.16
CA ALA A 151 56.73 15.55 -10.36
C ALA A 151 56.40 17.03 -10.14
N SER A 152 56.05 17.65 -11.26
CA SER A 152 55.87 19.07 -11.51
C SER A 152 54.73 19.68 -10.70
N ASP A 153 55.11 20.74 -9.98
CA ASP A 153 54.33 21.94 -9.76
C ASP A 153 53.87 22.50 -11.12
N ALA A 154 52.56 22.68 -11.28
CA ALA A 154 51.97 23.38 -12.41
C ALA A 154 50.77 24.17 -11.88
N SER A 155 51.06 25.38 -11.45
CA SER A 155 50.13 26.49 -11.46
C SER A 155 49.59 26.66 -12.89
N SER A 156 48.26 26.63 -13.04
CA SER A 156 47.59 27.24 -14.18
C SER A 156 46.52 28.15 -13.61
N ASP A 157 46.84 29.44 -13.57
CA ASP A 157 45.86 30.50 -13.71
C ASP A 157 45.18 30.31 -15.09
N ASP A 158 43.87 30.13 -15.09
CA ASP A 158 43.01 30.40 -16.26
C ASP A 158 41.91 31.33 -15.77
N ASP A 159 42.11 32.61 -16.08
CA ASP A 159 41.11 33.65 -16.08
C ASP A 159 40.10 33.32 -17.19
N SER A 160 38.86 33.01 -16.81
CA SER A 160 37.73 33.08 -17.73
C SER A 160 36.57 33.78 -17.04
N ASP A 161 36.51 35.07 -17.32
CA ASP A 161 35.43 36.00 -17.06
C ASP A 161 34.19 35.57 -17.85
N SER A 162 33.08 35.26 -17.18
CA SER A 162 31.76 35.21 -17.81
C SER A 162 30.72 35.74 -16.84
N ASP A 163 30.55 37.06 -16.96
CA ASP A 163 29.40 37.84 -16.53
C ASP A 163 28.08 37.15 -16.93
N SER A 164 27.18 36.97 -15.97
CA SER A 164 25.76 36.71 -16.20
C SER A 164 25.00 37.06 -14.93
N ASP A 165 24.55 38.31 -14.90
CA ASP A 165 23.41 38.77 -14.13
C ASP A 165 22.23 37.79 -14.27
N GLU A 166 21.67 37.31 -13.16
CA GLU A 166 20.21 37.14 -13.07
C GLU A 166 19.72 37.42 -11.64
N GLU A 167 19.05 38.56 -11.57
CA GLU A 167 18.13 39.05 -10.55
C GLU A 167 17.24 37.95 -9.95
N GLY A 168 17.25 37.85 -8.62
CA GLY A 168 16.27 37.11 -7.86
C GLY A 168 14.95 37.89 -7.75
N GLU A 169 14.07 37.77 -8.74
CA GLU A 169 12.69 38.24 -8.64
C GLU A 169 11.67 37.08 -8.56
N GLY A 170 11.06 36.95 -7.38
CA GLY A 170 9.63 36.67 -7.19
C GLY A 170 8.94 35.61 -8.06
N LEU A 171 9.06 34.35 -7.68
CA LEU A 171 8.24 33.26 -8.22
C LEU A 171 6.81 33.26 -7.63
N ALA A 172 6.04 34.32 -7.89
CA ALA A 172 4.67 34.48 -7.39
C ALA A 172 3.67 35.10 -8.40
N GLY A 173 3.87 34.93 -9.71
CA GLY A 173 3.07 35.70 -10.68
C GLY A 173 2.77 35.14 -12.08
N ALA A 174 3.02 33.87 -12.40
CA ALA A 174 2.91 33.41 -13.80
C ALA A 174 2.25 32.04 -14.05
N ILE A 175 1.25 31.63 -13.25
CA ILE A 175 0.49 30.38 -13.52
C ILE A 175 -0.78 30.63 -14.38
N ALA A 176 -1.16 31.88 -14.63
CA ALA A 176 -2.51 32.19 -15.14
C ALA A 176 -2.65 32.44 -16.65
N ALA A 177 -1.59 32.39 -17.47
CA ALA A 177 -1.71 32.86 -18.86
C ALA A 177 -0.83 32.13 -19.89
N LEU A 178 -0.98 30.82 -20.08
CA LEU A 178 -0.66 30.18 -21.36
C LEU A 178 -1.53 28.92 -21.55
N GLY A 179 -2.43 29.00 -22.54
CA GLY A 179 -3.16 27.84 -23.07
C GLY A 179 -2.23 26.83 -23.76
N PRO A 180 -2.70 25.59 -24.01
CA PRO A 180 -1.84 24.49 -24.39
C PRO A 180 -1.32 24.67 -25.82
N SER A 181 -0.05 25.06 -25.96
CA SER A 181 0.65 25.03 -27.24
C SER A 181 0.96 23.59 -27.62
N ALA A 182 0.31 23.13 -28.67
CA ALA A 182 0.40 21.78 -29.24
C ALA A 182 1.70 21.59 -30.05
N ALA A 183 2.87 21.76 -29.43
CA ALA A 183 4.15 21.50 -30.10
C ALA A 183 5.35 21.45 -29.14
N THR A 184 5.38 20.55 -28.14
CA THR A 184 6.64 20.06 -27.49
C THR A 184 6.37 18.94 -26.48
N SER A 185 5.85 17.80 -26.95
CA SER A 185 5.94 16.55 -26.17
C SER A 185 7.21 15.80 -26.60
N ALA A 186 8.38 16.31 -26.18
CA ALA A 186 9.62 15.57 -26.31
C ALA A 186 9.53 14.28 -25.46
N GLN A 187 9.85 13.16 -26.08
CA GLN A 187 9.53 11.83 -25.58
C GLN A 187 10.31 11.49 -24.30
N LEU A 188 9.62 11.45 -23.16
CA LEU A 188 10.10 10.81 -21.95
C LEU A 188 10.19 9.30 -22.19
N LYS A 189 11.41 8.77 -22.40
CA LYS A 189 11.66 7.33 -22.46
C LYS A 189 11.59 6.74 -21.05
N ALA A 190 10.44 6.14 -20.73
CA ALA A 190 10.31 5.34 -19.52
C ALA A 190 11.26 4.13 -19.58
N LEU A 191 12.07 3.96 -18.53
CA LEU A 191 12.98 2.82 -18.36
C LEU A 191 12.24 1.48 -18.24
N VAL A 192 10.94 1.53 -17.92
CA VAL A 192 10.04 0.37 -17.85
C VAL A 192 9.11 0.40 -19.06
N PRO A 193 8.85 -0.74 -19.73
CA PRO A 193 7.87 -0.82 -20.79
C PRO A 193 6.48 -0.47 -20.27
N VAL A 194 6.01 0.75 -20.53
CA VAL A 194 4.64 1.18 -20.22
C VAL A 194 3.77 0.92 -21.45
N PRO A 195 2.70 0.13 -21.35
CA PRO A 195 1.77 -0.07 -22.45
C PRO A 195 1.18 1.26 -22.93
N SER A 196 0.99 1.38 -24.26
CA SER A 196 0.32 2.54 -24.82
C SER A 196 -1.12 2.64 -24.35
N GLN A 197 -1.68 3.85 -24.36
CA GLN A 197 -3.05 4.09 -23.93
C GLN A 197 -4.07 3.24 -24.71
N ASP A 198 -3.82 2.98 -25.99
CA ASP A 198 -4.70 2.15 -26.82
C ASP A 198 -4.58 0.66 -26.49
N ALA A 199 -3.37 0.16 -26.20
CA ALA A 199 -3.18 -1.20 -25.70
C ALA A 199 -3.92 -1.43 -24.36
N ILE A 200 -3.95 -0.42 -23.50
CA ILE A 200 -4.71 -0.48 -22.24
C ILE A 200 -6.22 -0.54 -22.52
N LYS A 201 -6.73 0.27 -23.46
CA LYS A 201 -8.15 0.26 -23.84
C LYS A 201 -8.57 -1.10 -24.41
N GLU A 202 -7.77 -1.68 -25.30
CA GLU A 202 -8.04 -3.00 -25.88
C GLU A 202 -8.04 -4.10 -24.82
N ALA A 203 -7.05 -4.10 -23.92
CA ALA A 203 -7.02 -5.05 -22.80
C ALA A 203 -8.25 -4.93 -21.88
N ILE A 204 -8.73 -3.71 -21.63
CA ILE A 204 -9.98 -3.48 -20.88
C ILE A 204 -11.19 -4.01 -21.64
N LEU A 205 -11.28 -3.78 -22.95
CA LEU A 205 -12.37 -4.29 -23.78
C LEU A 205 -12.39 -5.82 -23.83
N GLU A 206 -11.22 -6.45 -23.99
CA GLU A 206 -11.11 -7.91 -23.96
C GLU A 206 -11.50 -8.50 -22.61
N ARG A 207 -11.05 -7.88 -21.50
CA ARG A 207 -11.45 -8.30 -20.16
C ARG A 207 -12.96 -8.20 -19.96
N LYS A 208 -13.59 -7.13 -20.46
CA LYS A 208 -15.06 -6.96 -20.42
C LYS A 208 -15.76 -8.01 -21.27
N LYS A 209 -15.27 -8.30 -22.49
CA LYS A 209 -15.80 -9.37 -23.36
C LYS A 209 -15.72 -10.74 -22.67
N LYS A 210 -14.56 -11.10 -22.10
CA LYS A 210 -14.37 -12.36 -21.35
C LYS A 210 -15.30 -12.45 -20.13
N ALA A 211 -15.48 -11.35 -19.39
CA ALA A 211 -16.40 -11.31 -18.24
C ALA A 211 -17.87 -11.50 -18.65
N LEU A 212 -18.28 -10.96 -19.81
CA LEU A 212 -19.62 -11.18 -20.35
C LEU A 212 -19.83 -12.62 -20.80
N LEU A 213 -18.84 -13.23 -21.47
CA LEU A 213 -18.88 -14.65 -21.84
C LEU A 213 -18.98 -15.53 -20.59
N ALA A 214 -18.14 -15.30 -19.58
CA ALA A 214 -18.22 -16.04 -18.31
C ALA A 214 -19.58 -15.85 -17.61
N ARG A 215 -20.20 -14.67 -17.72
CA ARG A 215 -21.55 -14.43 -17.20
C ARG A 215 -22.62 -15.18 -18.00
N LEU A 216 -22.46 -15.30 -19.31
CA LEU A 216 -23.35 -16.11 -20.17
C LEU A 216 -23.17 -17.60 -19.89
N ASP A 217 -21.94 -18.08 -19.75
CA ASP A 217 -21.68 -19.49 -19.40
C ASP A 217 -22.24 -19.81 -18.02
N LYS A 218 -22.09 -18.90 -17.05
CA LYS A 218 -22.73 -19.01 -15.72
C LYS A 218 -24.26 -18.92 -15.77
N ALA A 219 -24.83 -18.24 -16.76
CA ALA A 219 -26.28 -18.21 -16.94
C ALA A 219 -26.79 -19.52 -17.55
N LYS A 220 -26.07 -20.08 -18.53
CA LYS A 220 -26.39 -21.39 -19.14
C LYS A 220 -26.32 -22.52 -18.13
N THR A 221 -25.26 -22.59 -17.32
CA THR A 221 -25.15 -23.62 -16.28
C THR A 221 -26.23 -23.49 -15.21
N LYS A 222 -26.71 -22.28 -14.93
CA LYS A 222 -27.86 -22.07 -14.03
C LYS A 222 -29.18 -22.51 -14.65
N GLU A 223 -29.39 -22.29 -15.95
CA GLU A 223 -30.57 -22.79 -16.65
C GLU A 223 -30.58 -24.31 -16.73
N GLU A 224 -29.43 -24.94 -16.97
CA GLU A 224 -29.29 -26.41 -16.99
C GLU A 224 -29.56 -27.02 -15.61
N VAL A 225 -28.98 -26.46 -14.54
CA VAL A 225 -29.25 -26.93 -13.16
C VAL A 225 -30.72 -26.73 -12.77
N ASN A 226 -31.33 -25.62 -13.20
CA ASN A 226 -32.75 -25.36 -12.92
C ASN A 226 -33.68 -26.27 -13.73
N ALA A 227 -33.29 -26.70 -14.93
CA ALA A 227 -34.03 -27.68 -15.73
C ALA A 227 -33.93 -29.10 -15.14
N GLU A 228 -32.77 -29.49 -14.62
CA GLU A 228 -32.59 -30.79 -13.95
C GLU A 228 -33.33 -30.86 -12.60
N GLU A 229 -33.44 -29.76 -11.86
CA GLU A 229 -34.25 -29.69 -10.63
C GLU A 229 -35.76 -29.80 -10.90
N GLU A 230 -36.26 -29.24 -12.01
CA GLU A 230 -37.66 -29.37 -12.43
C GLU A 230 -38.02 -30.81 -12.85
N ASP A 231 -37.13 -31.50 -13.59
CA ASP A 231 -37.35 -32.90 -13.99
C ASP A 231 -37.20 -33.90 -12.83
N GLY A 232 -36.27 -33.66 -11.88
CA GLY A 232 -36.09 -34.47 -10.68
C GLY A 232 -37.25 -34.38 -9.67
N SER A 233 -37.95 -33.25 -9.63
CA SER A 233 -39.13 -33.03 -8.80
C SER A 233 -40.37 -33.81 -9.30
N SER A 234 -40.45 -34.07 -10.61
CA SER A 234 -41.56 -34.83 -11.21
C SER A 234 -41.50 -36.35 -10.98
N SER A 235 -40.30 -36.91 -10.78
CA SER A 235 -40.09 -38.36 -10.59
C SER A 235 -40.28 -38.84 -9.14
N SER A 236 -40.01 -38.00 -8.14
CA SER A 236 -40.11 -38.38 -6.71
C SER A 236 -41.54 -38.43 -6.13
N LYS A 237 -42.55 -37.95 -6.87
CA LYS A 237 -43.96 -37.91 -6.40
C LYS A 237 -44.80 -39.15 -6.74
N LYS A 238 -44.25 -40.16 -7.43
CA LYS A 238 -45.02 -41.35 -7.88
C LYS A 238 -44.80 -42.65 -7.09
N GLU A 239 -43.88 -42.71 -6.13
CA GLU A 239 -43.60 -43.94 -5.36
C GLU A 239 -44.14 -43.94 -3.91
N GLY A 240 -44.89 -42.93 -3.49
CA GLY A 240 -45.37 -42.80 -2.09
C GLY A 240 -46.84 -43.15 -1.84
N SER A 241 -47.49 -44.00 -2.64
CA SER A 241 -48.93 -44.33 -2.46
C SER A 241 -49.24 -45.81 -2.69
N LYS A 242 -48.55 -46.70 -1.98
CA LYS A 242 -49.05 -48.05 -1.71
C LYS A 242 -48.39 -48.64 -0.47
N LEU A 243 -49.05 -48.47 0.67
CA LEU A 243 -49.14 -49.38 1.82
C LEU A 243 -50.15 -48.78 2.81
#